data_AF-A0A7S1QFM4-F1
#
_entry.id   AF-A0A7S1QFM4-F1
#
_cell.length_a   1.000
_cell.length_b   1.000
_cell.length_c   1.000
_cell.angle_alpha   90.00
_cell.angle_beta   90.00
_cell.angle_gamma   90.00
#
_symmetry.space_group_name_H-M   'P 1'
#
loop_
_entity.id
_entity.type
_entity.pdbx_description
1 polymer ?
#
loop_
_entity_poly.entity_id
_entity_poly.type
_entity_poly.pdbx_seq_one_letter_code
_entity_poly.pdbx_strand_id
1 'polypeptide(L)'
;FNLALDAEPWRTIHPMESDAGPRSRIAGPESPQDGPRSKHWLLDGKRDGVEAGTVYRVTFRWTKKHKSISWEATDVKRPVRVENEQRGRRYSVVGSWTAWRFRNMAPDPDELDTWKMTMKLGITGVEEFHFARDQDTSQAIYPS
;
A
#
# COMPACT_ATOMS: atom_id res chain seq x y z
N PHE A 1 -1.76 -4.10 6.14
CA PHE A 1 -3.01 -4.87 6.08
C PHE A 1 -3.62 -5.04 7.48
N ASN A 2 -4.92 -5.34 7.56
CA ASN A 2 -5.64 -5.78 8.77
C ASN A 2 -6.46 -7.04 8.44
N LEU A 3 -7.11 -7.66 9.44
CA LEU A 3 -7.96 -8.84 9.23
C LEU A 3 -9.39 -8.53 9.68
N ALA A 4 -10.38 -8.66 8.80
CA ALA A 4 -11.79 -8.54 9.16
C ALA A 4 -12.41 -9.93 9.34
N LEU A 5 -13.02 -10.20 10.49
CA LEU A 5 -13.76 -11.44 10.73
C LEU A 5 -15.08 -11.40 9.97
N ASP A 6 -15.44 -12.50 9.31
CA ASP A 6 -16.72 -12.65 8.59
C ASP A 6 -16.97 -11.56 7.53
N ALA A 7 -15.91 -10.94 7.02
CA ALA A 7 -15.97 -9.76 6.15
C ALA A 7 -16.68 -8.54 6.78
N GLU A 8 -16.81 -8.51 8.11
CA GLU A 8 -17.40 -7.40 8.87
C GLU A 8 -16.32 -6.38 9.26
N PRO A 9 -16.35 -5.14 8.73
CA PRO A 9 -15.33 -4.13 9.03
C PRO A 9 -15.27 -3.73 10.52
N TRP A 10 -16.38 -3.88 11.24
CA TRP A 10 -16.44 -3.63 12.68
C TRP A 10 -15.89 -4.78 13.53
N ARG A 11 -15.46 -5.88 12.90
CA ARG A 11 -14.76 -6.98 13.55
C ARG A 11 -13.32 -7.07 13.08
N THR A 12 -12.66 -5.91 13.02
CA THR A 12 -11.27 -5.83 12.55
C THR A 12 -10.28 -6.18 13.65
N ILE A 13 -9.36 -7.08 13.34
CA ILE A 13 -8.18 -7.41 14.12
C ILE A 13 -6.99 -6.67 13.49
N HIS A 14 -6.22 -5.98 14.32
CA HIS A 14 -5.13 -5.12 13.89
C HIS A 14 -3.98 -5.13 14.91
N PRO A 15 -2.77 -4.66 14.55
CA PRO A 15 -1.71 -4.46 15.52
C PRO A 15 -1.99 -3.28 16.46
N MET A 16 -1.27 -3.22 17.57
CA MET A 16 -1.31 -2.10 18.52
C MET A 16 -0.59 -0.85 18.00
N GLU A 17 0.27 -0.98 16.99
CA GLU A 17 1.09 0.06 16.39
C GLU A 17 0.89 0.10 14.87
N SER A 18 1.22 1.22 14.23
CA SER A 18 1.24 1.32 12.76
C SER A 18 2.50 0.67 12.18
N ASP A 19 2.43 0.24 10.92
CA ASP A 19 3.51 -0.42 10.18
C ASP A 19 4.15 -1.60 10.91
N ALA A 20 3.32 -2.34 11.63
CA ALA A 20 3.80 -3.29 12.61
C ALA A 20 4.24 -4.63 11.99
N GLY A 21 5.30 -5.21 12.55
CA GLY A 21 5.75 -6.56 12.23
C GLY A 21 4.93 -7.67 12.91
N PRO A 22 5.29 -8.95 12.70
CA PRO A 22 4.50 -10.09 13.19
C PRO A 22 4.58 -10.28 14.71
N ARG A 23 5.58 -9.66 15.36
CA ARG A 23 5.76 -9.68 16.82
C ARG A 23 4.93 -8.64 17.55
N SER A 24 4.23 -7.75 16.84
CA SER A 24 3.40 -6.72 17.47
C SER A 24 2.20 -7.33 18.17
N ARG A 25 1.80 -6.71 19.29
CA ARG A 25 0.62 -7.15 20.04
C ARG A 25 -0.63 -6.94 19.20
N ILE A 26 -1.52 -7.92 19.23
CA ILE A 26 -2.75 -7.93 18.44
C ILE A 26 -3.91 -7.37 19.28
N ALA A 27 -4.67 -6.44 18.69
CA ALA A 27 -5.86 -5.79 19.26
C ALA A 27 -7.13 -6.13 18.49
N GLY A 28 -8.29 -5.68 19.00
CA GLY A 28 -9.61 -6.01 18.47
C GLY A 28 -10.07 -7.46 18.70
N PRO A 29 -11.22 -7.88 18.15
CA PRO A 29 -12.15 -7.06 17.36
C PRO A 29 -12.85 -6.04 18.25
N GLU A 30 -12.63 -4.76 17.97
CA GLU A 30 -13.23 -3.61 18.67
C GLU A 30 -14.09 -2.81 17.69
N SER A 31 -15.09 -2.10 18.22
CA SER A 31 -16.00 -1.29 17.40
C SER A 31 -15.20 -0.27 16.56
N PRO A 32 -15.56 0.00 15.28
CA PRO A 32 -14.86 0.95 14.42
C PRO A 32 -14.86 2.39 14.96
N GLN A 33 -15.69 2.68 15.97
CA GLN A 33 -15.70 3.95 16.69
C GLN A 33 -14.53 4.07 17.69
N ASP A 34 -14.03 2.95 18.20
CA ASP A 34 -12.90 2.87 19.14
C ASP A 34 -11.59 2.44 18.44
N GLY A 35 -11.71 1.84 17.26
CA GLY A 35 -10.61 1.32 16.46
C GLY A 35 -9.81 2.43 15.75
N PRO A 36 -8.48 2.50 15.91
CA PRO A 36 -7.64 3.48 15.25
C PRO A 36 -7.58 3.23 13.74
N ARG A 37 -7.96 4.24 12.94
CA ARG A 37 -8.06 4.19 11.47
C ARG A 37 -6.77 3.84 10.72
N SER A 38 -5.61 3.83 11.39
CA SER A 38 -4.28 3.72 10.78
C SER A 38 -3.41 2.58 11.31
N LYS A 39 -3.97 1.58 12.00
CA LYS A 39 -3.17 0.46 12.52
C LYS A 39 -3.19 -0.74 11.58
N HIS A 40 -2.04 -1.00 10.98
CA HIS A 40 -1.86 -2.02 9.97
C HIS A 40 -0.55 -2.78 10.18
N TRP A 41 -0.56 -4.08 9.88
CA TRP A 41 0.68 -4.83 9.71
C TRP A 41 1.32 -4.46 8.38
N LEU A 42 2.64 -4.35 8.36
CA LEU A 42 3.40 -4.07 7.16
C LEU A 42 4.06 -5.36 6.64
N LEU A 43 3.76 -5.71 5.38
CA LEU A 43 4.52 -6.69 4.60
C LEU A 43 5.52 -5.91 3.77
N ASP A 44 6.79 -5.98 4.13
CA ASP A 44 7.86 -5.28 3.44
C ASP A 44 8.76 -6.26 2.69
N GLY A 45 8.38 -6.56 1.44
CA GLY A 45 9.15 -7.46 0.58
C GLY A 45 10.56 -6.94 0.27
N LYS A 46 10.79 -5.62 0.31
CA LYS A 46 12.12 -5.04 0.11
C LYS A 46 13.01 -5.33 1.30
N ARG A 47 12.49 -5.17 2.52
CA ARG A 47 13.21 -5.56 3.76
C ARG A 47 13.45 -7.06 3.85
N ASP A 48 12.50 -7.86 3.35
CA ASP A 48 12.62 -9.32 3.32
C ASP A 48 13.54 -9.81 2.18
N GLY A 49 13.98 -8.94 1.27
CA GLY A 49 14.89 -9.28 0.17
C GLY A 49 14.24 -10.13 -0.93
N VAL A 50 12.91 -10.04 -1.10
CA VAL A 50 12.16 -10.82 -2.08
C VAL A 50 11.73 -9.99 -3.29
N GLU A 51 11.53 -10.66 -4.43
CA GLU A 51 11.12 -10.01 -5.67
C GLU A 51 9.66 -9.53 -5.61
N ALA A 52 9.35 -8.47 -6.36
CA ALA A 52 7.97 -8.00 -6.54
C ALA A 52 7.10 -9.12 -7.13
N GLY A 53 5.89 -9.28 -6.59
CA GLY A 53 4.99 -10.39 -6.97
C GLY A 53 5.17 -11.66 -6.14
N THR A 54 6.16 -11.71 -5.22
CA THR A 54 6.30 -12.81 -4.26
C THR A 54 5.02 -12.98 -3.44
N VAL A 55 4.53 -14.21 -3.38
CA VAL A 55 3.32 -14.55 -2.64
C VAL A 55 3.69 -14.85 -1.19
N TYR A 56 3.04 -14.18 -0.26
CA TYR A 56 3.17 -14.44 1.17
C TYR A 56 2.03 -15.32 1.67
N ARG A 57 2.36 -16.27 2.57
CA ARG A 57 1.38 -17.01 3.36
C ARG A 57 1.23 -16.34 4.71
N VAL A 58 0.11 -15.64 4.90
CA VAL A 58 -0.24 -15.07 6.20
C VAL A 58 -0.93 -16.15 7.04
N THR A 59 -0.35 -16.49 8.18
CA THR A 59 -0.92 -17.43 9.16
C THR A 59 -1.39 -16.67 10.38
N PHE A 60 -2.70 -16.63 10.59
CA PHE A 60 -3.30 -16.12 11.82
C PHE A 60 -3.75 -17.29 12.70
N ARG A 61 -3.38 -17.26 13.98
CA ARG A 61 -3.82 -18.23 14.97
C ARG A 61 -4.53 -17.51 16.11
N TRP A 62 -5.73 -17.97 16.43
CA TRP A 62 -6.52 -17.46 17.54
C TRP A 62 -6.92 -18.60 18.46
N THR A 63 -6.45 -18.55 19.70
CA THR A 63 -6.83 -19.48 20.77
C THR A 63 -7.53 -18.71 21.90
N LYS A 64 -8.09 -19.43 22.88
CA LYS A 64 -8.68 -18.80 24.08
C LYS A 64 -7.69 -17.93 24.87
N LYS A 65 -6.38 -18.23 24.79
CA LYS A 65 -5.34 -17.57 25.61
C LYS A 65 -4.52 -16.54 24.85
N HIS A 66 -4.38 -16.71 23.53
CA HIS A 66 -3.45 -15.89 22.75
C HIS A 66 -3.88 -15.78 21.28
N LYS A 67 -3.54 -14.63 20.68
CA LYS A 67 -3.62 -14.38 19.24
C LYS A 67 -2.20 -14.22 18.70
N SER A 68 -1.88 -14.84 17.58
CA SER A 68 -0.60 -14.63 16.90
C SER A 68 -0.79 -14.53 15.40
N ILE A 69 0.08 -13.78 14.76
CA ILE A 69 0.13 -13.65 13.31
C ILE A 69 1.57 -13.83 12.85
N SER A 70 1.76 -14.50 11.73
CA SER A 70 3.05 -14.63 11.07
C SER A 70 2.84 -14.64 9.58
N TRP A 71 3.91 -14.38 8.83
CA TRP A 71 3.92 -14.50 7.40
C TRP A 71 5.28 -14.96 6.92
N GLU A 72 5.27 -15.71 5.83
CA GLU A 72 6.47 -16.22 5.18
C GLU A 72 6.30 -16.06 3.67
N ALA A 73 7.40 -15.74 2.99
CA ALA A 73 7.46 -15.82 1.53
C ALA A 73 7.26 -17.29 1.12
N THR A 74 6.56 -17.51 0.01
CA THR A 74 6.28 -18.86 -0.49
C THR A 74 6.96 -19.07 -1.83
N ASP A 75 7.33 -20.32 -2.11
CA ASP A 75 7.82 -20.74 -3.43
C ASP A 75 6.68 -20.83 -4.47
N VAL A 76 5.44 -20.52 -4.07
CA VAL A 76 4.29 -20.51 -4.97
C VAL A 76 4.46 -19.35 -5.94
N LYS A 77 4.98 -19.69 -7.12
CA LYS A 77 4.86 -18.85 -8.30
C LYS A 77 3.38 -18.86 -8.70
N ARG A 78 2.62 -17.86 -8.28
CA ARG A 78 1.39 -17.57 -9.02
C ARG A 78 1.81 -17.29 -10.47
N PRO A 79 1.05 -17.73 -11.49
CA PRO A 79 1.18 -17.10 -12.78
C PRO A 79 0.98 -15.62 -12.51
N VAL A 80 2.06 -14.85 -12.67
CA VAL A 80 1.98 -13.39 -12.58
C VAL A 80 0.83 -13.06 -13.53
N ARG A 81 -0.24 -12.48 -13.00
CA ARG A 81 -1.30 -11.95 -13.87
C ARG A 81 -0.72 -10.70 -14.49
N VAL A 82 0.30 -10.86 -15.35
CA VAL A 82 1.07 -9.77 -15.96
C VAL A 82 0.12 -8.82 -16.69
N GLU A 83 -0.97 -9.35 -17.26
CA GLU A 83 -1.98 -8.54 -17.97
C GLU A 83 -2.88 -7.67 -17.08
N ASN A 84 -2.99 -7.91 -15.77
CA ASN A 84 -3.86 -7.11 -14.89
C ASN A 84 -3.10 -6.21 -13.91
N GLU A 85 -1.78 -6.36 -13.79
CA GLU A 85 -0.98 -5.53 -12.89
C GLU A 85 -0.78 -4.10 -13.44
N GLN A 86 -0.62 -3.94 -14.75
CA GLN A 86 -0.56 -2.60 -15.37
C GLN A 86 -1.92 -1.89 -15.31
N ARG A 87 -3.02 -2.66 -15.39
CA ARG A 87 -4.39 -2.11 -15.32
C ARG A 87 -4.77 -1.59 -13.92
N GLY A 88 -4.04 -2.02 -12.89
CA GLY A 88 -4.25 -1.63 -11.49
C GLY A 88 -3.33 -0.51 -10.98
N ARG A 89 -2.11 -0.39 -11.53
CA ARG A 89 -1.12 0.60 -11.08
C ARG A 89 -1.50 2.00 -11.56
N ARG A 90 -1.87 2.90 -10.64
CA ARG A 90 -2.15 4.30 -10.95
C ARG A 90 -1.11 5.19 -10.29
N TYR A 91 -0.39 5.96 -11.10
CA TYR A 91 0.46 7.02 -10.58
C TYR A 91 -0.26 8.35 -10.72
N SER A 92 -0.08 9.18 -9.71
CA SER A 92 -0.51 10.56 -9.69
C SER A 92 0.67 11.47 -9.41
N VAL A 93 0.55 12.71 -9.84
CA VAL A 93 1.45 13.79 -9.46
C VAL A 93 0.70 14.80 -8.63
N VAL A 94 1.43 15.37 -7.68
CA VAL A 94 0.97 16.40 -6.76
C VAL A 94 2.02 17.50 -6.79
N GLY A 95 1.61 18.73 -7.05
CA GLY A 95 2.54 19.84 -7.08
C GLY A 95 1.87 21.19 -6.92
N SER A 96 2.68 22.24 -6.94
CA SER A 96 2.22 23.62 -6.82
C SER A 96 1.19 23.99 -7.89
N TRP A 97 1.37 23.55 -9.14
CA TRP A 97 0.41 23.78 -10.24
C TRP A 97 -0.89 22.98 -10.13
N THR A 98 -0.94 21.95 -9.28
CA THR A 98 -2.17 21.19 -9.01
C THR A 98 -2.87 21.66 -7.73
N ALA A 99 -2.38 22.74 -7.12
CA ALA A 99 -2.78 23.18 -5.78
C ALA A 99 -2.69 22.03 -4.76
N TRP A 100 -1.63 21.22 -4.88
CA TRP A 100 -1.37 20.04 -4.04
C TRP A 100 -2.50 18.99 -4.06
N ARG A 101 -3.26 18.91 -5.16
CA ARG A 101 -4.24 17.85 -5.41
C ARG A 101 -3.68 16.78 -6.33
N PHE A 102 -4.10 15.54 -6.12
CA PHE A 102 -3.74 14.42 -7.00
C PHE A 102 -4.24 14.64 -8.43
N ARG A 103 -3.33 14.47 -9.39
CA ARG A 103 -3.66 14.37 -10.82
C ARG A 103 -3.12 13.06 -11.36
N ASN A 104 -4.01 12.21 -11.89
CA ASN A 104 -3.62 10.93 -12.48
C ASN A 104 -2.73 11.16 -13.71
N MET A 105 -1.69 10.35 -13.82
CA MET A 105 -0.84 10.25 -15.01
C MET A 105 -1.39 9.20 -15.97
N ALA A 106 -1.08 9.34 -17.25
CA ALA A 106 -1.46 8.36 -18.27
C ALA A 106 -0.34 7.32 -18.45
N PRO A 107 -0.65 6.02 -18.55
CA PRO A 107 0.34 5.03 -18.96
C PRO A 107 0.80 5.33 -20.38
N ASP A 108 2.09 5.12 -20.66
CA ASP A 108 2.62 5.20 -22.02
C ASP A 108 2.27 3.92 -22.80
N PRO A 109 1.65 4.01 -23.99
CA PRO A 109 1.30 2.83 -24.78
C PRO A 109 2.51 2.14 -25.43
N ASP A 110 3.62 2.86 -25.62
CA ASP A 110 4.82 2.40 -26.32
C ASP A 110 5.91 1.94 -25.35
N GLU A 111 5.87 2.39 -24.09
CA GLU A 111 6.87 2.09 -23.07
C GLU A 111 6.25 1.44 -21.82
N LEU A 112 6.55 0.16 -21.62
CA LEU A 112 6.08 -0.61 -20.46
C LEU A 112 6.60 0.00 -19.15
N ASP A 113 5.74 0.02 -18.13
CA ASP A 113 6.03 0.57 -16.80
C ASP A 113 6.40 2.06 -16.79
N THR A 114 5.98 2.82 -17.80
CA THR A 114 6.15 4.28 -17.86
C THR A 114 4.80 5.00 -17.78
N TRP A 115 4.74 6.04 -16.96
CA TRP A 115 3.59 6.95 -16.84
C TRP A 115 4.01 8.36 -17.19
N LYS A 116 3.21 9.06 -18.00
CA LYS A 116 3.48 10.41 -18.48
C LYS A 116 2.36 11.37 -18.10
N MET A 117 2.75 12.62 -17.90
CA MET A 117 1.84 13.76 -17.81
C MET A 117 2.53 14.98 -18.43
N THR A 118 1.74 15.80 -19.13
CA THR A 118 2.17 17.12 -19.59
C THR A 118 1.64 18.19 -18.65
N MET A 119 2.51 19.13 -18.27
CA MET A 119 2.11 20.32 -17.52
C MET A 119 2.69 21.58 -18.19
N LYS A 120 2.14 22.73 -17.81
CA LYS A 120 2.70 24.04 -18.15
C LYS A 120 3.41 24.59 -16.92
N LEU A 121 4.66 24.98 -17.09
CA LEU A 121 5.42 25.66 -16.04
C LEU A 121 4.87 27.07 -15.85
N GLY A 122 4.70 27.50 -14.60
CA GLY A 122 4.25 28.85 -14.27
C GLY A 122 5.27 29.93 -14.62
N ILE A 123 4.87 31.19 -14.44
CA ILE A 123 5.69 32.38 -14.74
C ILE A 123 7.01 32.44 -13.95
N THR A 124 7.07 31.76 -12.81
CA THR A 124 8.26 31.67 -11.95
C THR A 124 9.34 30.78 -12.56
N GLY A 125 8.98 29.92 -13.52
CA GLY A 125 9.89 28.90 -14.06
C GLY A 125 10.25 27.80 -13.06
N VAL A 126 9.58 27.76 -11.89
CA VAL A 126 9.88 26.82 -10.80
C VAL A 126 8.57 26.28 -10.25
N GLU A 127 8.49 24.96 -10.10
CA GLU A 127 7.34 24.25 -9.56
C GLU A 127 7.83 23.10 -8.66
N GLU A 128 7.15 22.90 -7.54
CA GLU A 128 7.45 21.81 -6.62
C GLU A 128 6.48 20.65 -6.86
N PHE A 129 6.98 19.41 -6.78
CA PHE A 129 6.13 18.24 -6.91
C PHE A 129 6.70 16.97 -6.29
N HIS A 130 5.79 16.01 -6.12
CA HIS A 130 6.09 14.61 -5.88
C HIS A 130 5.09 13.74 -6.65
N PHE A 131 5.46 12.48 -6.85
CA PHE A 131 4.53 11.48 -7.35
C PHE A 131 3.90 10.73 -6.17
N ALA A 132 2.77 10.10 -6.40
CA ALA A 132 2.12 9.23 -5.44
C ALA A 132 1.49 8.05 -6.17
N ARG A 133 1.64 6.86 -5.59
CA ARG A 133 0.95 5.67 -6.07
C ARG A 133 -0.46 5.60 -5.49
N ASP A 134 -1.42 5.24 -6.33
CA ASP A 134 -2.83 4.98 -5.97
C ASP A 134 -3.51 6.12 -5.17
N GLN A 135 -3.06 7.36 -5.39
CA GLN A 135 -3.51 8.56 -4.66
C GLN A 135 -3.33 8.48 -3.14
N ASP A 136 -2.28 7.78 -2.70
CA ASP A 136 -1.95 7.56 -1.30
C ASP A 136 -0.70 8.36 -0.92
N THR A 137 -0.84 9.31 0.01
CA THR A 137 0.28 10.13 0.51
C THR A 137 1.34 9.32 1.23
N SER A 138 0.99 8.15 1.79
CA SER A 138 1.97 7.25 2.42
C SER A 138 2.87 6.55 1.39
N GLN A 139 2.48 6.59 0.11
CA GLN A 139 3.22 6.06 -1.04
C GLN A 139 3.74 7.18 -1.94
N ALA A 140 4.15 8.30 -1.33
CA ALA A 140 4.77 9.41 -2.04
C ALA A 140 6.20 9.04 -2.51
N ILE A 141 6.54 9.47 -3.72
CA ILE A 141 7.83 9.28 -4.37
C ILE A 141 8.38 10.67 -4.69
N TYR A 142 9.50 11.01 -4.05
CA TYR A 142 10.18 12.29 -4.24
C TYR A 142 11.32 12.12 -5.24
N PRO A 143 11.38 12.93 -6.31
CA PRO A 143 12.56 12.98 -7.18
C PRO A 143 13.82 13.34 -6.38
N SER A 144 14.93 12.67 -6.67
CA SER A 144 16.26 12.96 -6.12
C SER A 144 16.94 14.11 -6.85
#